data_AF-A0ABD2Q006-F1
#
_entry.id   AF-A0ABD2Q006-F1
#
_cell.length_a   1.000
_cell.length_b   1.000
_cell.length_c   1.000
_cell.angle_alpha   90.00
_cell.angle_beta   90.00
_cell.angle_gamma   90.00
#
_symmetry.space_group_name_H-M   'P 1'
#
loop_
_entity.id
_entity.type
_entity.pdbx_description
1 polymer ?
#
loop_
_entity_poly.entity_id
_entity_poly.type
_entity_poly.pdbx_seq_one_letter_code
_entity_poly.pdbx_strand_id
1 'polypeptide(L)'
;MFNAYPDSIFYKLVDAISVDLGISIEETIEAFGQQFFDYTKSLGYDTMIVSLGCDIKTFIQNLDSLHEYFAVSQAKMIAPSFRVEICAEGLMLYYNSQRKGLWPWITGEYAELFRTS
;
A
#
# COMPACT_ATOMS: atom_id res chain seq x y z
N MET A 1 3.17 -19.37 -9.33
CA MET A 1 1.90 -19.60 -8.60
C MET A 1 1.92 -18.71 -7.38
N PHE A 2 0.93 -17.85 -7.17
CA PHE A 2 0.88 -16.98 -6.01
C PHE A 2 0.43 -17.78 -4.79
N ASN A 3 1.27 -17.80 -3.74
CA ASN A 3 0.96 -18.49 -2.49
C ASN A 3 0.34 -17.50 -1.50
N ALA A 4 -0.87 -17.81 -1.04
CA ALA A 4 -1.50 -17.05 0.03
C ALA A 4 -1.03 -17.59 1.38
N TYR A 5 -0.54 -16.69 2.24
CA TYR A 5 -0.11 -16.99 3.60
C TYR A 5 -1.04 -16.31 4.61
N PRO A 6 -1.21 -16.85 5.83
CA PRO A 6 -1.97 -16.20 6.88
C PRO A 6 -1.35 -14.85 7.27
N ASP A 7 -2.18 -13.83 7.48
CA ASP A 7 -1.74 -12.48 7.89
C ASP A 7 -0.87 -12.50 9.17
N SER A 8 -1.07 -13.49 10.05
CA SER A 8 -0.25 -13.67 11.25
C SER A 8 1.25 -13.80 10.98
N ILE A 9 1.65 -14.25 9.79
CA ILE A 9 3.07 -14.32 9.43
C ILE A 9 3.64 -12.92 9.26
N PHE A 10 2.92 -12.02 8.61
CA PHE A 10 3.33 -10.63 8.43
C PHE A 10 3.46 -9.93 9.78
N TYR A 11 2.45 -10.03 10.66
CA TYR A 11 2.51 -9.39 11.98
C TYR A 11 3.65 -9.92 12.85
N LYS A 12 3.93 -11.23 12.84
CA LYS A 12 5.10 -11.78 13.52
C LYS A 12 6.43 -11.28 12.97
N LEU A 13 6.51 -11.05 11.66
CA LEU A 13 7.69 -10.47 11.03
C LEU A 13 7.90 -9.03 11.48
N VAL A 14 6.83 -8.23 11.47
CA VAL A 14 6.84 -6.86 11.97
C VAL A 14 7.27 -6.80 13.44
N ASP A 15 6.69 -7.65 14.29
CA ASP A 15 7.05 -7.75 15.71
C ASP A 15 8.55 -8.06 15.89
N ALA A 16 9.07 -9.03 15.12
CA ALA A 16 10.48 -9.42 15.20
C ALA A 16 11.42 -8.28 14.77
N ILE A 17 11.08 -7.56 13.69
CA ILE A 17 11.88 -6.43 13.19
C ILE A 17 11.83 -5.26 14.19
N SER A 18 10.66 -4.95 14.73
CA SER A 18 10.48 -3.90 15.74
C SER A 18 11.35 -4.15 16.97
N VAL A 19 11.37 -5.40 17.48
CA VAL A 19 12.21 -5.78 18.62
C VAL A 19 13.70 -5.71 18.29
N ASP A 20 14.12 -6.21 17.12
CA ASP A 20 15.53 -6.25 16.73
C ASP A 20 16.12 -4.85 16.48
N LEU A 21 15.33 -3.96 15.87
CA LEU A 21 15.75 -2.59 15.54
C LEU A 21 15.45 -1.57 16.65
N GLY A 22 14.65 -1.93 17.64
CA GLY A 22 14.26 -1.04 18.74
C GLY A 22 13.35 0.12 18.34
N ILE A 23 12.56 -0.04 17.26
CA ILE A 23 11.59 0.94 16.76
C ILE A 23 10.16 0.43 17.00
N SER A 24 9.16 1.31 16.95
CA SER A 24 7.76 0.92 17.12
C SER A 24 7.25 0.04 15.96
N ILE A 25 6.13 -0.65 16.22
CA ILE A 25 5.42 -1.44 15.21
C ILE A 25 4.95 -0.55 14.07
N GLU A 26 4.42 0.63 14.40
CA GLU A 26 3.96 1.62 13.43
C GLU A 26 5.10 2.11 12.54
N GLU A 27 6.26 2.49 13.11
CA GLU A 27 7.45 2.88 12.34
C GLU A 27 7.94 1.74 11.44
N THR A 28 7.90 0.50 11.92
CA THR A 28 8.28 -0.67 11.13
C THR A 28 7.35 -0.84 9.92
N ILE A 29 6.03 -0.77 10.12
CA ILE A 29 5.03 -0.91 9.05
C ILE A 29 5.12 0.28 8.07
N GLU A 30 5.35 1.49 8.56
CA GLU A 30 5.55 2.68 7.72
C GLU A 30 6.77 2.52 6.81
N ALA A 31 7.89 2.00 7.34
CA ALA A 31 9.09 1.73 6.54
C ALA A 31 8.84 0.72 5.41
N PHE A 32 8.01 -0.31 5.63
CA PHE A 32 7.58 -1.19 4.54
C PHE A 32 6.79 -0.45 3.45
N GLY A 33 5.87 0.43 3.86
CA GLY A 33 5.10 1.27 2.96
C GLY A 33 6.00 2.16 2.08
N GLN A 34 7.00 2.81 2.68
CA GLN A 34 7.96 3.64 1.96
C GLN A 34 8.72 2.87 0.87
N GLN A 35 9.02 1.59 1.10
CA GLN A 35 9.73 0.75 0.12
C GLN A 35 8.81 0.13 -0.94
N PHE A 36 7.48 0.20 -0.78
CA PHE A 36 6.54 -0.59 -1.56
C PHE A 36 6.57 -0.26 -3.06
N PHE A 37 6.57 1.02 -3.43
CA PHE A 37 6.56 1.41 -4.84
C PHE A 37 7.86 1.05 -5.56
N ASP A 38 9.01 1.24 -4.91
CA ASP A 38 10.30 0.88 -5.51
C ASP A 38 10.44 -0.63 -5.64
N TYR A 39 9.96 -1.39 -4.65
CA TYR A 39 9.89 -2.84 -4.73
C TYR A 39 9.00 -3.30 -5.89
N THR A 40 7.78 -2.78 -6.02
CA THR A 40 6.86 -3.16 -7.11
C THR A 40 7.40 -2.77 -8.49
N LYS A 41 8.03 -1.59 -8.64
CA LYS A 41 8.75 -1.22 -9.86
C LYS A 41 9.87 -2.22 -10.20
N SER A 42 10.65 -2.66 -9.20
CA SER A 42 11.73 -3.64 -9.40
C SER A 42 11.23 -5.01 -9.89
N LEU A 43 9.96 -5.33 -9.61
CA LEU A 43 9.29 -6.54 -10.09
C LEU A 43 8.68 -6.38 -11.50
N GLY A 44 8.84 -5.21 -12.14
CA GLY A 44 8.34 -4.94 -13.49
C GLY A 44 6.91 -4.38 -13.54
N TYR A 45 6.38 -3.86 -12.43
CA TYR A 45 5.07 -3.18 -12.40
C TYR A 45 5.16 -1.68 -12.71
N ASP A 46 6.34 -1.16 -13.08
CA ASP A 46 6.58 0.25 -13.36
C ASP A 46 5.61 0.84 -14.40
N THR A 47 5.45 0.17 -15.54
CA THR A 47 4.56 0.61 -16.62
C THR A 47 3.09 0.62 -16.18
N MET A 48 2.71 -0.35 -15.34
CA MET A 48 1.36 -0.47 -14.80
C MET A 48 1.07 0.62 -13.76
N ILE A 49 2.04 0.95 -12.90
CA ILE A 49 1.89 1.99 -11.88
C ILE A 49 1.78 3.37 -12.55
N VAL A 50 2.60 3.65 -13.56
CA VAL A 50 2.57 4.92 -14.31
C VAL A 50 1.25 5.09 -15.08
N SER A 51 0.60 4.01 -15.51
CA SER A 51 -0.66 4.09 -16.25
C SER A 51 -1.89 4.39 -15.37
N LEU A 52 -1.75 4.38 -14.04
CA LEU A 52 -2.85 4.65 -13.11
C LEU A 52 -3.28 6.13 -13.09
N GLY A 53 -2.48 7.06 -13.60
CA GLY A 53 -2.90 8.45 -13.71
C GLY A 53 -1.74 9.44 -13.79
N CYS A 54 -2.02 10.63 -14.33
CA CYS A 54 -1.06 11.73 -14.41
C CYS A 54 -1.17 12.72 -13.24
N ASP A 55 -2.10 12.49 -12.31
CA ASP A 55 -2.28 13.26 -11.09
C ASP A 55 -2.66 12.34 -9.93
N ILE A 56 -2.36 12.75 -8.70
CA ILE A 56 -2.54 11.92 -7.50
C ILE A 56 -3.99 11.46 -7.29
N LYS A 57 -4.98 12.30 -7.63
CA LYS A 57 -6.38 11.95 -7.44
C LYS A 57 -6.75 10.82 -8.39
N THR A 58 -6.43 10.97 -9.67
CA THR A 58 -6.66 9.93 -10.68
C THR A 58 -5.91 8.64 -10.33
N PHE A 59 -4.66 8.75 -9.89
CA PHE A 59 -3.84 7.62 -9.43
C PHE A 59 -4.55 6.83 -8.33
N ILE A 60 -4.95 7.50 -7.23
CA ILE A 60 -5.61 6.84 -6.09
C ILE A 60 -6.95 6.23 -6.50
N GLN A 61 -7.73 6.93 -7.32
CA GLN A 61 -9.03 6.43 -7.80
C GLN A 61 -8.92 5.16 -8.66
N ASN A 62 -7.77 4.94 -9.31
CA ASN A 62 -7.53 3.77 -10.14
C ASN A 62 -6.89 2.59 -9.37
N LEU A 63 -6.50 2.76 -8.10
CA LEU A 63 -5.95 1.66 -7.29
C LEU A 63 -6.97 0.54 -7.05
N ASP A 64 -8.24 0.87 -6.83
CA ASP A 64 -9.29 -0.14 -6.63
C ASP A 64 -9.45 -0.98 -7.91
N SER A 65 -9.50 -0.34 -9.08
CA SER A 65 -9.54 -1.01 -10.39
C SER A 65 -8.32 -1.90 -10.63
N LEU A 66 -7.12 -1.45 -10.22
CA LEU A 66 -5.90 -2.24 -10.31
C LEU A 66 -5.98 -3.49 -9.42
N HIS A 67 -6.44 -3.35 -8.18
CA HIS A 67 -6.61 -4.47 -7.27
C HIS A 67 -7.66 -5.47 -7.77
N GLU A 68 -8.77 -5.00 -8.34
CA GLU A 68 -9.78 -5.85 -8.99
C GLU A 68 -9.17 -6.64 -10.16
N TYR A 69 -8.34 -6.00 -10.98
CA TYR A 69 -7.62 -6.68 -12.06
C TYR A 69 -6.73 -7.81 -11.54
N PHE A 70 -5.98 -7.59 -10.45
CA PHE A 70 -5.18 -8.65 -9.84
C PHE A 70 -6.02 -9.77 -9.22
N ALA A 71 -7.17 -9.45 -8.63
CA ALA A 71 -8.06 -10.41 -8.01
C ALA A 71 -8.58 -11.47 -9.01
N VAL A 72 -8.64 -11.15 -10.32
CA VAL A 72 -8.99 -12.12 -11.38
C VAL A 72 -8.04 -13.32 -11.40
N SER A 73 -6.74 -13.09 -11.21
CA SER A 73 -5.70 -14.14 -11.23
C SER A 73 -5.31 -14.62 -9.84
N GLN A 74 -5.57 -13.82 -8.81
CA GLN A 74 -5.25 -14.09 -7.42
C GLN A 74 -6.53 -14.22 -6.58
N ALA A 75 -7.23 -15.34 -6.72
CA ALA A 75 -8.55 -15.57 -6.11
C ALA A 75 -8.61 -15.44 -4.57
N LYS A 76 -7.46 -15.40 -3.88
CA LYS A 76 -7.35 -15.21 -2.42
C LYS A 76 -6.94 -13.78 -2.04
N MET A 77 -6.84 -12.86 -2.98
CA MET A 77 -6.50 -11.47 -2.71
C MET A 77 -7.62 -10.81 -1.90
N ILE A 78 -7.21 -10.17 -0.80
CA ILE A 78 -8.07 -9.30 0.01
C ILE A 78 -7.47 -7.91 -0.15
N ALA A 79 -8.01 -7.13 -1.07
CA ALA A 79 -7.51 -5.79 -1.36
C ALA A 79 -8.09 -4.75 -0.40
N PRO A 80 -7.33 -3.70 -0.05
CA PRO A 80 -7.91 -2.48 0.50
C PRO A 80 -8.72 -1.72 -0.57
N SER A 81 -9.54 -0.77 -0.12
CA SER A 81 -10.22 0.18 -0.99
C SER A 81 -9.86 1.60 -0.61
N PHE A 82 -9.69 2.45 -1.62
CA PHE A 82 -9.31 3.85 -1.49
C PHE A 82 -10.34 4.76 -2.14
N ARG A 83 -10.67 5.84 -1.43
CA ARG A 83 -11.47 6.94 -1.98
C ARG A 83 -10.83 8.25 -1.61
N VAL A 84 -10.85 9.20 -2.54
CA VAL A 84 -10.28 10.53 -2.33
C VAL A 84 -11.35 11.60 -2.55
N GLU A 85 -11.37 12.60 -1.67
CA GLU A 85 -12.18 13.81 -1.81
C GLU A 85 -11.28 15.05 -1.83
N ILE A 86 -11.65 16.03 -2.65
CA ILE A 86 -11.00 17.34 -2.64
C ILE A 86 -11.70 18.20 -1.58
N CYS A 87 -10.93 18.75 -0.65
CA CYS A 87 -11.38 19.65 0.38
C CYS A 87 -10.70 21.02 0.23
N ALA A 88 -11.17 22.03 0.96
CA ALA A 88 -10.61 23.39 0.89
C ALA A 88 -9.12 23.45 1.25
N GLU A 89 -8.65 22.54 2.11
CA GLU A 89 -7.29 22.51 2.67
C GLU A 89 -6.38 21.47 2.00
N GLY A 90 -6.90 20.66 1.06
CA GLY A 90 -6.12 19.60 0.42
C GLY A 90 -6.97 18.40 -0.02
N LEU A 91 -6.38 17.20 0.06
CA LEU A 91 -7.04 15.95 -0.28
C LEU A 91 -7.35 15.16 1.00
N MET A 92 -8.58 14.66 1.11
CA MET A 92 -8.97 13.70 2.14
C MET A 92 -8.94 12.29 1.56
N LEU A 93 -8.10 11.43 2.12
CA LEU A 93 -8.01 10.02 1.76
C LEU A 93 -8.83 9.17 2.74
N TYR A 94 -9.76 8.41 2.20
CA TYR A 94 -10.51 7.38 2.89
C TYR A 94 -9.88 6.03 2.57
N TYR A 95 -9.37 5.37 3.61
CA TYR A 95 -8.77 4.04 3.53
C TYR A 95 -9.67 3.03 4.25
N ASN A 96 -10.11 1.99 3.53
CA ASN A 96 -10.89 0.90 4.07
C ASN A 96 -10.19 -0.44 3.85
N SER A 97 -10.10 -1.25 4.90
CA SER A 97 -9.41 -2.54 4.85
C SER A 97 -10.02 -3.52 5.84
N GLN A 98 -10.03 -4.81 5.45
CA GLN A 98 -10.37 -5.89 6.38
C GLN A 98 -9.21 -6.19 7.35
N ARG A 99 -7.98 -5.80 6.99
CA ARG A 99 -6.80 -5.96 7.84
C ARG A 99 -6.63 -4.77 8.77
N LYS A 100 -6.42 -5.05 10.05
CA LYS A 100 -6.26 -4.03 11.09
C LYS A 100 -4.80 -3.60 11.23
N GLY A 101 -4.57 -2.36 11.64
CA GLY A 101 -3.23 -1.87 11.97
C GLY A 101 -2.31 -1.59 10.78
N LEU A 102 -2.81 -1.64 9.55
CA LEU A 102 -2.00 -1.37 8.34
C LEU A 102 -2.07 0.08 7.85
N TRP A 103 -2.74 0.97 8.59
CA TRP A 103 -2.75 2.40 8.22
C TRP A 103 -1.35 3.03 8.13
N PRO A 104 -0.32 2.66 8.94
CA PRO A 104 1.02 3.26 8.80
C PRO A 104 1.68 2.91 7.46
N TRP A 105 1.37 1.73 6.90
CA TRP A 105 1.86 1.32 5.59
C TRP A 105 1.41 2.33 4.53
N ILE A 106 0.13 2.69 4.60
CA ILE A 106 -0.48 3.64 3.67
C ILE A 106 0.16 5.03 3.83
N THR A 107 0.43 5.44 5.08
CA THR A 107 1.18 6.68 5.35
C THR A 107 2.56 6.67 4.70
N GLY A 108 3.34 5.60 4.88
CA GLY A 108 4.68 5.47 4.30
C GLY A 108 4.66 5.41 2.77
N GLU A 109 3.72 4.68 2.19
CA GLU A 109 3.53 4.55 0.74
C GLU A 109 3.27 5.91 0.09
N TYR A 110 2.32 6.69 0.63
CA TYR A 110 2.03 8.02 0.08
C TYR A 110 3.11 9.04 0.40
N ALA A 111 3.76 8.97 1.56
CA ALA A 111 4.90 9.85 1.88
C ALA A 111 6.02 9.71 0.83
N GLU A 112 6.34 8.48 0.43
CA GLU A 112 7.36 8.23 -0.60
C GLU A 112 6.87 8.62 -2.00
N LEU A 113 5.60 8.35 -2.32
CA LEU A 113 5.02 8.76 -3.60
C LEU A 113 5.13 10.28 -3.81
N PHE A 114 4.80 11.08 -2.79
CA PHE A 114 4.90 12.54 -2.86
C PHE A 114 6.34 13.06 -2.83
N ARG A 115 7.30 12.27 -2.34
CA ARG A 115 8.72 12.64 -2.33
C ARG A 115 9.36 12.49 -3.72
N THR A 116 8.85 11.55 -4.51
CA THR A 116 9.44 11.16 -5.81
C THR A 116 8.68 11.69 -7.03
N SER A 117 7.51 12.32 -6.81
CA SER A 117 6.67 12.98 -7.83
C SER A 117 7.10 14.41 -8.15
#